data_AF-A0A1B6JC97-F1
#
_entry.id   AF-A0A1B6JC97-F1
#
_cell.length_a   1.000
_cell.length_b   1.000
_cell.length_c   1.000
_cell.angle_alpha   90.00
_cell.angle_beta   90.00
_cell.angle_gamma   90.00
#
_symmetry.space_group_name_H-M   'P 1'
#
loop_
_entity.id
_entity.type
_entity.pdbx_description
1 polymer ?
#
loop_
_entity_poly.entity_id
_entity_poly.type
_entity_poly.pdbx_seq_one_letter_code
_entity_poly.pdbx_strand_id
1 'polypeptide(L)'
;SLYFLHQQTQAWKDKYIRAMITLSGAWGGSAKAIKVYAVGDDLGVYVLRESVLRNMQITAPSLAWLLPSSLFWKPDEVLVETHERNYTWSDMKDFFNDIDYSVAWEMWKDVYNYTLNFAPPGVEVHCLHGYNVKTVERLLYKKGAFPEGYPSFVIGDGDGTVNKRSLEGCVHWKGQQKQGVYHQTFPDMDHMDVLRDPRILQYITELFKYKL
;
A
#
# COMPACT_ATOMS: atom_id res chain seq x y z
N SER A 1 -1.04 12.66 -3.08
CA SER A 1 -2.23 13.53 -3.12
C SER A 1 -2.78 13.91 -1.75
N LEU A 2 -3.05 12.94 -0.85
CA LEU A 2 -3.59 13.23 0.49
C LEU A 2 -2.70 14.20 1.29
N TYR A 3 -1.39 13.92 1.35
CA TYR A 3 -0.42 14.79 2.01
C TYR A 3 -0.52 16.26 1.52
N PHE A 4 -0.58 16.47 0.21
CA PHE A 4 -0.73 17.80 -0.37
C PHE A 4 -2.02 18.49 0.07
N LEU A 5 -3.17 17.79 0.04
CA LEU A 5 -4.45 18.37 0.45
C LEU A 5 -4.49 18.73 1.94
N HIS A 6 -3.75 18.02 2.80
CA HIS A 6 -3.60 18.39 4.21
C HIS A 6 -2.78 19.67 4.41
N GLN A 7 -1.92 20.05 3.45
CA GLN A 7 -1.17 21.31 3.47
C GLN A 7 -1.99 22.51 2.96
N GLN A 8 -3.22 22.30 2.48
CA GLN A 8 -4.07 23.36 1.94
C GLN A 8 -5.19 23.72 2.92
N THR A 9 -5.58 24.99 2.95
CA THR A 9 -6.74 25.44 3.72
C THR A 9 -8.02 24.87 3.14
N GLN A 10 -9.06 24.71 3.98
CA GLN A 10 -10.36 24.26 3.50
C GLN A 10 -10.95 25.21 2.44
N ALA A 11 -10.80 26.52 2.64
CA ALA A 11 -11.24 27.53 1.66
C ALA A 11 -10.55 27.39 0.29
N TRP A 12 -9.25 27.03 0.28
CA TRP A 12 -8.54 26.74 -0.98
C TRP A 12 -9.10 25.48 -1.65
N LYS A 13 -9.28 24.40 -0.87
CA LYS A 13 -9.84 23.14 -1.40
C LYS A 13 -11.24 23.32 -1.96
N ASP A 14 -12.10 24.05 -1.25
CA ASP A 14 -13.46 24.36 -1.68
C ASP A 14 -13.49 25.16 -2.99
N LYS A 15 -12.48 26.03 -3.21
CA LYS A 15 -12.37 26.85 -4.42
C LYS A 15 -11.77 26.12 -5.61
N TYR A 16 -10.78 25.27 -5.40
CA TYR A 16 -9.93 24.75 -6.48
C TYR A 16 -10.05 23.24 -6.72
N ILE A 17 -10.58 22.47 -5.78
CA ILE A 17 -10.62 21.01 -5.89
C ILE A 17 -12.06 20.56 -6.06
N ARG A 18 -12.38 20.08 -7.26
CA ARG A 18 -13.71 19.52 -7.55
C ARG A 18 -13.94 18.19 -6.84
N ALA A 19 -12.98 17.27 -6.97
CA ALA A 19 -13.00 15.93 -6.40
C ALA A 19 -11.60 15.32 -6.42
N MET A 20 -11.37 14.31 -5.58
CA MET A 20 -10.21 13.44 -5.60
C MET A 20 -10.63 12.03 -6.04
N ILE A 21 -10.22 11.60 -7.23
CA ILE A 21 -10.39 10.23 -7.71
C ILE A 21 -9.11 9.47 -7.40
N THR A 22 -9.21 8.36 -6.67
CA THR A 22 -8.07 7.51 -6.32
C THR A 22 -8.23 6.13 -6.91
N LEU A 23 -7.19 5.67 -7.60
CA LEU A 23 -7.11 4.36 -8.23
C LEU A 23 -6.14 3.49 -7.43
N SER A 24 -6.62 2.37 -6.88
CA SER A 24 -5.83 1.41 -6.09
C SER A 24 -4.96 2.06 -5.01
N GLY A 25 -5.56 2.95 -4.20
CA GLY A 25 -4.84 3.70 -3.16
C GLY A 25 -4.28 2.80 -2.06
N ALA A 26 -2.96 2.78 -1.88
CA ALA A 26 -2.28 2.09 -0.79
C ALA A 26 -2.31 2.90 0.52
N TRP A 27 -3.51 3.15 1.06
CA TRP A 27 -3.72 4.07 2.18
C TRP A 27 -2.93 3.73 3.44
N GLY A 28 -2.79 2.43 3.73
CA GLY A 28 -2.03 1.92 4.86
C GLY A 28 -0.67 1.30 4.48
N GLY A 29 -0.21 1.48 3.25
CA GLY A 29 0.94 0.73 2.71
C GLY A 29 0.53 -0.68 2.24
N SER A 30 1.52 -1.55 2.05
CA SER A 30 1.33 -2.94 1.59
C SER A 30 2.35 -3.89 2.22
N ALA A 31 1.92 -5.10 2.56
CA ALA A 31 2.81 -6.17 2.99
C ALA A 31 3.80 -6.60 1.87
N LYS A 32 3.49 -6.31 0.60
CA LYS A 32 4.43 -6.50 -0.52
C LYS A 32 5.72 -5.70 -0.35
N ALA A 33 5.70 -4.55 0.33
CA ALA A 33 6.93 -3.79 0.60
C ALA A 33 7.95 -4.59 1.42
N ILE A 34 7.47 -5.43 2.35
CA ILE A 34 8.32 -6.34 3.14
C ILE A 34 8.92 -7.43 2.26
N LYS A 35 8.12 -8.00 1.32
CA LYS A 35 8.64 -8.91 0.29
C LYS A 35 9.79 -8.25 -0.49
N VAL A 36 9.61 -7.00 -0.93
CA VAL A 36 10.63 -6.30 -1.73
C VAL A 36 11.92 -6.12 -0.94
N TYR A 37 11.85 -5.74 0.34
CA TYR A 37 13.05 -5.68 1.20
C TYR A 37 13.72 -7.05 1.40
N ALA A 38 12.93 -8.12 1.52
CA ALA A 38 13.45 -9.46 1.74
C ALA A 38 14.11 -10.05 0.48
N VAL A 39 13.38 -10.08 -0.64
CA VAL A 39 13.77 -10.85 -1.85
C VAL A 39 13.66 -10.08 -3.16
N GLY A 40 13.14 -8.86 -3.13
CA GLY A 40 12.87 -8.05 -4.33
C GLY A 40 11.50 -8.33 -4.95
N ASP A 41 11.24 -7.67 -6.07
CA ASP A 41 10.04 -7.89 -6.88
C ASP A 41 10.38 -7.79 -8.37
N ASP A 42 9.87 -8.72 -9.18
CA ASP A 42 10.09 -8.73 -10.63
C ASP A 42 9.20 -7.75 -11.39
N LEU A 43 8.30 -7.03 -10.69
CA LEU A 43 7.34 -6.07 -11.24
C LEU A 43 6.45 -6.71 -12.33
N GLY A 44 6.21 -8.02 -12.25
CA GLY A 44 5.47 -8.78 -13.27
C GLY A 44 6.26 -9.08 -14.54
N VAL A 45 7.59 -8.86 -14.53
CA VAL A 45 8.48 -9.08 -15.67
C VAL A 45 9.40 -10.27 -15.37
N TYR A 46 8.96 -11.47 -15.75
CA TYR A 46 9.61 -12.76 -15.44
C TYR A 46 11.08 -12.90 -15.89
N VAL A 47 11.56 -12.05 -16.81
CA VAL A 47 12.96 -12.05 -17.26
C VAL A 47 13.89 -11.28 -16.33
N LEU A 48 13.34 -10.47 -15.42
CA LEU A 48 14.11 -9.72 -14.43
C LEU A 48 14.29 -10.55 -13.16
N ARG A 49 15.53 -10.62 -12.66
CA ARG A 49 15.82 -11.34 -11.42
C ARG A 49 15.46 -10.46 -10.23
N GLU A 50 14.55 -10.93 -9.37
CA GLU A 50 14.12 -10.20 -8.16
C GLU A 50 15.31 -9.79 -7.28
N SER A 51 16.29 -10.68 -7.08
CA SER A 51 17.48 -10.39 -6.27
C SER A 51 18.35 -9.26 -6.83
N VAL A 52 18.38 -9.09 -8.16
CA VAL A 52 19.11 -7.99 -8.81
C VAL A 52 18.32 -6.70 -8.66
N LEU A 53 17.00 -6.75 -8.90
CA LEU A 53 16.14 -5.58 -8.74
C LEU A 53 16.05 -5.11 -7.29
N ARG A 54 16.09 -6.03 -6.33
CA ARG A 54 16.12 -5.74 -4.90
C ARG A 54 17.16 -4.69 -4.58
N ASN A 55 18.40 -4.86 -5.07
CA ASN A 55 19.50 -3.93 -4.81
C ASN A 55 19.21 -2.50 -5.25
N MET A 56 18.36 -2.30 -6.25
CA MET A 56 17.89 -0.97 -6.64
C MET A 56 16.65 -0.57 -5.82
N GLN A 57 15.64 -1.43 -5.75
CA GLN A 57 14.34 -1.16 -5.13
C GLN A 57 14.47 -0.75 -3.66
N ILE A 58 15.33 -1.41 -2.88
CA ILE A 58 15.45 -1.16 -1.44
C ILE A 58 16.13 0.17 -1.12
N THR A 59 16.76 0.82 -2.11
CA THR A 59 17.41 2.13 -1.93
C THR A 59 16.42 3.30 -2.02
N ALA A 60 15.19 3.05 -2.44
CA ALA A 60 14.16 4.08 -2.60
C ALA A 60 13.39 4.32 -1.28
N PRO A 61 13.42 5.53 -0.69
CA PRO A 61 12.66 5.82 0.54
C PRO A 61 11.15 5.72 0.37
N SER A 62 10.64 5.78 -0.88
CA SER A 62 9.23 5.52 -1.17
C SER A 62 8.81 4.09 -0.82
N LEU A 63 9.72 3.12 -0.87
CA LEU A 63 9.43 1.76 -0.43
C LEU A 63 9.22 1.71 1.09
N ALA A 64 10.05 2.44 1.85
CA ALA A 64 9.90 2.56 3.30
C ALA A 64 8.59 3.25 3.68
N TRP A 65 8.16 4.26 2.91
CA TRP A 65 6.85 4.90 3.08
C TRP A 65 5.73 3.87 2.93
N LEU A 66 5.82 2.99 1.94
CA LEU A 66 4.78 2.01 1.62
C LEU A 66 4.80 0.75 2.51
N LEU A 67 5.66 0.70 3.54
CA LEU A 67 5.56 -0.33 4.56
C LEU A 67 4.19 -0.29 5.27
N PRO A 68 3.71 -1.43 5.80
CA PRO A 68 2.48 -1.47 6.59
C PRO A 68 2.44 -0.38 7.68
N SER A 69 1.35 0.39 7.71
CA SER A 69 1.14 1.43 8.72
C SER A 69 0.46 0.87 9.97
N SER A 70 0.83 1.38 11.14
CA SER A 70 0.18 1.08 12.43
C SER A 70 -1.29 1.49 12.49
N LEU A 71 -1.76 2.31 11.54
CA LEU A 71 -3.18 2.65 11.40
C LEU A 71 -4.02 1.48 10.85
N PHE A 72 -3.39 0.52 10.16
CA PHE A 72 -4.06 -0.56 9.43
C PHE A 72 -3.57 -1.97 9.77
N TRP A 73 -2.37 -2.08 10.35
CA TRP A 73 -1.81 -3.32 10.90
C TRP A 73 -1.57 -3.16 12.39
N LYS A 74 -2.00 -4.15 13.18
CA LYS A 74 -1.76 -4.12 14.61
C LYS A 74 -0.29 -4.40 14.92
N PRO A 75 0.24 -3.89 16.04
CA PRO A 75 1.63 -4.10 16.44
C PRO A 75 2.03 -5.58 16.52
N ASP A 76 1.11 -6.45 16.93
CA ASP A 76 1.29 -7.89 17.15
C ASP A 76 1.03 -8.76 15.91
N GLU A 77 0.66 -8.16 14.78
CA GLU A 77 0.48 -8.92 13.53
C GLU A 77 1.82 -9.41 12.99
N VAL A 78 1.97 -10.73 12.87
CA VAL A 78 3.13 -11.38 12.26
C VAL A 78 3.16 -11.05 10.77
N LEU A 79 4.29 -10.57 10.26
CA LEU A 79 4.49 -10.22 8.85
C LEU A 79 5.56 -11.10 8.18
N VAL A 80 6.52 -11.59 8.97
CA VAL A 80 7.51 -12.57 8.54
C VAL A 80 7.59 -13.67 9.58
N GLU A 81 7.44 -14.91 9.15
CA GLU A 81 7.54 -16.09 10.00
C GLU A 81 8.75 -16.91 9.55
N THR A 82 9.57 -17.31 10.52
CA THR A 82 10.75 -18.15 10.31
C THR A 82 10.70 -19.33 11.29
N HIS A 83 11.62 -20.27 11.14
CA HIS A 83 11.73 -21.37 12.11
C HIS A 83 12.20 -20.91 13.50
N GLU A 84 12.96 -19.82 13.59
CA GLU A 84 13.58 -19.38 14.86
C GLU A 84 12.72 -18.36 15.60
N ARG A 85 12.10 -17.42 14.87
CA ARG A 85 11.22 -16.38 15.42
C ARG A 85 10.20 -15.88 14.40
N ASN A 86 9.17 -15.24 14.92
CA ASN A 86 8.25 -14.42 14.14
C ASN A 86 8.65 -12.95 14.26
N TYR A 87 8.48 -12.20 13.18
CA TYR A 87 8.60 -10.76 13.15
C TYR A 87 7.22 -10.17 12.99
N THR A 88 6.75 -9.50 14.04
CA THR A 88 5.55 -8.67 14.01
C THR A 88 5.87 -7.27 13.49
N TRP A 89 4.87 -6.42 13.31
CA TRP A 89 5.11 -5.01 12.99
C TRP A 89 6.04 -4.34 14.03
N SER A 90 5.90 -4.66 15.32
CA SER A 90 6.79 -4.16 16.37
C SER A 90 8.25 -4.61 16.24
N ASP A 91 8.52 -5.71 15.53
CA ASP A 91 9.84 -6.29 15.35
C ASP A 91 10.53 -5.86 14.04
N MET A 92 9.93 -4.95 13.25
CA MET A 92 10.44 -4.62 11.92
C MET A 92 11.86 -4.04 11.92
N LYS A 93 12.26 -3.33 12.99
CA LYS A 93 13.65 -2.91 13.15
C LYS A 93 14.61 -4.10 13.19
N ASP A 94 14.27 -5.13 13.96
CA ASP A 94 15.09 -6.35 14.06
C ASP A 94 15.09 -7.09 12.75
N PHE A 95 13.94 -7.21 12.08
CA PHE A 95 13.86 -7.82 10.75
C PHE A 95 14.83 -7.16 9.77
N PHE A 96 14.88 -5.82 9.71
CA PHE A 96 15.81 -5.11 8.84
C PHE A 96 17.29 -5.31 9.21
N ASN A 97 17.60 -5.47 10.49
CA ASN A 97 18.97 -5.84 10.91
C ASN A 97 19.31 -7.28 10.49
N ASP A 98 18.38 -8.21 10.66
CA ASP A 98 18.61 -9.63 10.41
C ASP A 98 18.72 -9.97 8.92
N ILE A 99 18.19 -9.11 8.02
CA ILE A 99 18.43 -9.19 6.56
C ILE A 99 19.60 -8.34 6.07
N ASP A 100 20.45 -7.85 6.99
CA ASP A 100 21.61 -6.99 6.73
C ASP A 100 21.25 -5.71 5.95
N TYR A 101 20.13 -5.07 6.32
CA TYR A 101 19.68 -3.83 5.67
C TYR A 101 19.01 -2.84 6.64
N SER A 102 19.74 -2.49 7.71
CA SER A 102 19.28 -1.54 8.75
C SER A 102 18.92 -0.14 8.22
N VAL A 103 19.45 0.24 7.06
CA VAL A 103 19.12 1.51 6.37
C VAL A 103 17.61 1.64 6.10
N ALA A 104 16.90 0.54 5.85
CA ALA A 104 15.44 0.58 5.68
C ALA A 104 14.71 1.13 6.91
N TRP A 105 15.20 0.83 8.11
CA TRP A 105 14.62 1.36 9.35
C TRP A 105 14.85 2.87 9.48
N GLU A 106 16.01 3.35 9.07
CA GLU A 106 16.33 4.78 9.06
C GLU A 106 15.44 5.52 8.04
N MET A 107 15.30 4.99 6.82
CA MET A 107 14.37 5.53 5.81
C MET A 107 12.92 5.55 6.32
N TRP A 108 12.49 4.50 7.02
CA TRP A 108 11.15 4.43 7.59
C TRP A 108 10.94 5.53 8.65
N LYS A 109 11.91 5.76 9.54
CA LYS A 109 11.82 6.84 10.53
C LYS A 109 11.68 8.21 9.88
N ASP A 110 12.40 8.47 8.79
CA ASP A 110 12.33 9.75 8.06
C ASP A 110 10.93 10.02 7.49
N VAL A 111 10.23 8.97 7.07
CA VAL A 111 8.89 9.11 6.45
C VAL A 111 7.74 8.87 7.42
N TYR A 112 7.99 8.27 8.59
CA TYR A 112 6.97 7.78 9.52
C TYR A 112 5.92 8.84 9.87
N ASN A 113 6.35 10.06 10.20
CA ASN A 113 5.44 11.14 10.58
C ASN A 113 4.46 11.53 9.46
N TYR A 114 4.82 11.33 8.19
CA TYR A 114 3.94 11.61 7.05
C TYR A 114 2.89 10.52 6.83
N THR A 115 3.06 9.34 7.44
CA THR A 115 2.13 8.20 7.32
C THR A 115 1.02 8.20 8.38
N LEU A 116 1.15 9.02 9.43
CA LEU A 116 0.25 9.01 10.59
C LEU A 116 -0.99 9.90 10.40
N ASN A 117 -0.89 10.95 9.57
CA ASN A 117 -2.03 11.82 9.33
C ASN A 117 -2.96 11.20 8.27
N PHE A 118 -3.98 10.49 8.75
CA PHE A 118 -5.03 9.91 7.91
C PHE A 118 -6.38 10.62 8.03
N ALA A 119 -6.36 11.92 8.37
CA ALA A 119 -7.57 12.72 8.42
C ALA A 119 -8.25 12.80 7.03
N PRO A 120 -9.59 12.91 6.97
CA PRO A 120 -10.29 13.06 5.69
C PRO A 120 -9.78 14.29 4.91
N PRO A 121 -9.68 14.21 3.57
CA PRO A 121 -9.09 15.27 2.76
C PRO A 121 -9.96 16.53 2.68
N GLY A 122 -11.23 16.49 3.09
CA GLY A 122 -12.15 17.63 3.05
C GLY A 122 -12.55 18.02 1.63
N VAL A 123 -12.58 17.05 0.71
CA VAL A 123 -13.04 17.21 -0.68
C VAL A 123 -13.87 15.98 -1.06
N GLU A 124 -14.68 16.06 -2.11
CA GLU A 124 -15.39 14.89 -2.62
C GLU A 124 -14.37 13.79 -3.02
N VAL A 125 -14.55 12.56 -2.52
CA VAL A 125 -13.61 11.44 -2.76
C VAL A 125 -14.30 10.34 -3.55
N HIS A 126 -13.66 9.85 -4.61
CA HIS A 126 -14.03 8.65 -5.35
C HIS A 126 -12.92 7.62 -5.24
N CYS A 127 -13.14 6.56 -4.49
CA CYS A 127 -12.18 5.53 -4.20
C CYS A 127 -12.47 4.27 -5.02
N LEU A 128 -11.62 4.00 -6.01
CA LEU A 128 -11.79 2.93 -6.99
C LEU A 128 -10.64 1.94 -6.85
N HIS A 129 -10.93 0.66 -6.67
CA HIS A 129 -9.88 -0.36 -6.58
C HIS A 129 -10.36 -1.78 -6.91
N GLY A 130 -9.39 -2.64 -7.22
CA GLY A 130 -9.61 -4.07 -7.41
C GLY A 130 -9.77 -4.83 -6.09
N TYR A 131 -10.32 -6.03 -6.18
CA TYR A 131 -10.28 -7.01 -5.09
C TYR A 131 -10.37 -8.43 -5.67
N ASN A 132 -10.25 -9.44 -4.82
CA ASN A 132 -10.21 -10.86 -5.16
C ASN A 132 -8.99 -11.29 -5.99
N VAL A 133 -7.90 -10.53 -5.90
CA VAL A 133 -6.61 -10.89 -6.53
C VAL A 133 -5.64 -11.32 -5.45
N LYS A 134 -4.98 -12.46 -5.66
CA LYS A 134 -4.01 -13.06 -4.73
C LYS A 134 -2.93 -12.05 -4.35
N THR A 135 -2.95 -11.59 -3.10
CA THR A 135 -2.05 -10.55 -2.60
C THR A 135 -1.23 -11.07 -1.42
N VAL A 136 0.07 -10.77 -1.39
CA VAL A 136 0.94 -11.21 -0.28
C VAL A 136 0.51 -10.53 1.02
N GLU A 137 0.29 -11.31 2.07
CA GLU A 137 0.05 -10.81 3.44
C GLU A 137 1.28 -11.03 4.33
N ARG A 138 1.96 -12.17 4.20
CA ARG A 138 3.08 -12.56 5.07
C ARG A 138 4.10 -13.43 4.34
N LEU A 139 5.35 -13.36 4.78
CA LEU A 139 6.46 -14.20 4.31
C LEU A 139 6.65 -15.39 5.25
N LEU A 140 6.90 -16.58 4.69
CA LEU A 140 7.10 -17.84 5.40
C LEU A 140 8.43 -18.47 4.98
N TYR A 141 9.42 -18.41 5.85
CA TYR A 141 10.73 -19.03 5.67
C TYR A 141 10.76 -20.42 6.30
N LYS A 142 11.18 -21.42 5.50
CA LYS A 142 11.48 -22.76 6.02
C LYS A 142 12.77 -22.73 6.86
N LYS A 143 12.97 -23.76 7.67
CA LYS A 143 14.19 -23.94 8.47
C LYS A 143 15.44 -23.81 7.59
N GLY A 144 16.37 -22.94 8.01
CA GLY A 144 17.64 -22.70 7.32
C GLY A 144 17.55 -21.85 6.05
N ALA A 145 16.37 -21.32 5.70
CA ALA A 145 16.21 -20.48 4.51
C ALA A 145 16.32 -18.98 4.83
N PHE A 146 16.12 -18.54 6.07
CA PHE A 146 16.22 -17.13 6.43
C PHE A 146 17.68 -16.76 6.75
N PRO A 147 18.19 -15.58 6.32
CA PRO A 147 17.52 -14.51 5.56
C PRO A 147 17.66 -14.61 4.03
N GLU A 148 18.59 -15.41 3.52
CA GLU A 148 19.06 -15.36 2.12
C GLU A 148 18.21 -16.15 1.12
N GLY A 149 17.49 -17.16 1.61
CA GLY A 149 16.66 -18.05 0.82
C GLY A 149 15.34 -17.42 0.40
N TYR A 150 14.60 -18.13 -0.46
CA TYR A 150 13.31 -17.65 -0.96
C TYR A 150 12.16 -18.09 -0.04
N PRO A 151 11.34 -17.18 0.48
CA PRO A 151 10.18 -17.53 1.29
C PRO A 151 9.03 -18.04 0.43
N SER A 152 8.13 -18.79 1.06
CA SER A 152 6.76 -18.93 0.57
C SER A 152 5.89 -17.79 1.08
N PHE A 153 4.70 -17.59 0.52
CA PHE A 153 3.83 -16.46 0.87
C PHE A 153 2.50 -16.95 1.42
N VAL A 154 2.04 -16.31 2.50
CA VAL A 154 0.63 -16.33 2.87
C VAL A 154 -0.08 -15.33 1.97
N ILE A 155 -1.11 -15.80 1.28
CA ILE A 155 -1.88 -15.01 0.33
C ILE A 155 -3.22 -14.64 0.96
N GLY A 156 -3.56 -13.35 0.88
CA GLY A 156 -4.85 -12.79 1.23
C GLY A 156 -5.50 -12.09 0.03
N ASP A 157 -6.53 -11.31 0.36
CA ASP A 157 -7.32 -10.53 -0.61
C ASP A 157 -6.71 -9.14 -0.85
N GLY A 158 -6.83 -8.65 -2.07
CA GLY A 158 -6.32 -7.37 -2.53
C GLY A 158 -6.39 -7.26 -4.05
N ASP A 159 -5.54 -6.42 -4.62
CA ASP A 159 -5.43 -6.22 -6.08
C ASP A 159 -4.14 -6.83 -6.67
N GLY A 160 -3.49 -7.76 -5.96
CA GLY A 160 -2.23 -8.38 -6.36
C GLY A 160 -0.99 -7.63 -5.86
N THR A 161 -1.14 -6.36 -5.47
CA THR A 161 -0.06 -5.53 -4.94
C THR A 161 -0.40 -4.96 -3.56
N VAL A 162 -1.61 -4.45 -3.37
CA VAL A 162 -2.06 -3.77 -2.15
C VAL A 162 -3.11 -4.61 -1.46
N ASN A 163 -2.92 -4.86 -0.16
CA ASN A 163 -3.86 -5.62 0.65
C ASN A 163 -5.22 -4.91 0.71
N LYS A 164 -6.32 -5.67 0.68
CA LYS A 164 -7.69 -5.14 0.68
C LYS A 164 -7.95 -4.15 1.81
N ARG A 165 -7.43 -4.42 3.01
CA ARG A 165 -7.55 -3.52 4.18
C ARG A 165 -6.99 -2.11 3.92
N SER A 166 -5.92 -2.02 3.13
CA SER A 166 -5.28 -0.76 2.76
C SER A 166 -6.05 -0.10 1.63
N LEU A 167 -6.49 -0.86 0.62
CA LEU A 167 -7.35 -0.35 -0.46
C LEU A 167 -8.65 0.29 0.04
N GLU A 168 -9.26 -0.31 1.06
CA GLU A 168 -10.52 0.15 1.66
C GLU A 168 -10.33 1.32 2.63
N GLY A 169 -9.12 1.82 2.85
CA GLY A 169 -8.86 2.85 3.87
C GLY A 169 -9.67 4.14 3.70
N CYS A 170 -9.94 4.55 2.47
CA CYS A 170 -10.80 5.68 2.15
C CYS A 170 -12.22 5.57 2.74
N VAL A 171 -12.73 4.36 2.99
CA VAL A 171 -14.08 4.13 3.55
C VAL A 171 -14.20 4.70 4.97
N HIS A 172 -13.10 4.76 5.72
CA HIS A 172 -13.09 5.34 7.06
C HIS A 172 -13.48 6.82 7.08
N TRP A 173 -13.33 7.54 5.97
CA TRP A 173 -13.70 8.96 5.87
C TRP A 173 -15.19 9.20 5.68
N LYS A 174 -16.01 8.16 5.44
CA LYS A 174 -17.46 8.31 5.30
C LYS A 174 -18.05 8.91 6.58
N GLY A 175 -18.74 10.04 6.44
CA GLY A 175 -19.34 10.77 7.57
C GLY A 175 -18.36 11.59 8.42
N GLN A 176 -17.06 11.57 8.11
CA GLN A 176 -16.04 12.37 8.84
C GLN A 176 -15.76 13.73 8.19
N GLN A 177 -16.38 14.01 7.04
CA GLN A 177 -16.28 15.27 6.30
C GLN A 177 -17.64 15.62 5.69
N LYS A 178 -17.82 16.91 5.34
CA LYS A 178 -19.06 17.39 4.71
C LYS A 178 -19.24 16.84 3.30
N GLN A 179 -18.14 16.68 2.57
CA GLN A 179 -18.11 16.23 1.19
C GLN A 179 -18.27 14.71 1.09
N GLY A 180 -18.91 14.23 0.02
CA GLY A 180 -19.18 12.81 -0.17
C GLY A 180 -17.93 11.95 -0.31
N VAL A 181 -17.99 10.71 0.18
CA VAL A 181 -16.96 9.68 -0.01
C VAL A 181 -17.61 8.47 -0.67
N TYR A 182 -17.32 8.29 -1.95
CA TYR A 182 -17.82 7.21 -2.79
C TYR A 182 -16.76 6.12 -2.89
N HIS A 183 -17.19 4.87 -2.79
CA HIS A 183 -16.32 3.70 -2.83
C HIS A 183 -16.91 2.71 -3.82
N GLN A 184 -16.13 2.33 -4.82
CA GLN A 184 -16.51 1.39 -5.86
C GLN A 184 -15.40 0.36 -6.02
N THR A 185 -15.76 -0.91 -5.84
CA THR A 185 -14.83 -2.03 -6.03
C THR A 185 -15.08 -2.75 -7.34
N PHE A 186 -14.04 -3.38 -7.87
CA PHE A 186 -14.08 -4.10 -9.13
C PHE A 186 -13.49 -5.50 -8.91
N PRO A 187 -14.27 -6.57 -9.05
CA PRO A 187 -13.78 -7.93 -8.84
C PRO A 187 -12.74 -8.29 -9.89
N ASP A 188 -11.76 -9.09 -9.47
CA ASP A 188 -10.73 -9.73 -10.29
C ASP A 188 -9.90 -8.72 -11.10
N MET A 189 -9.71 -7.52 -10.56
CA MET A 189 -8.95 -6.44 -11.20
C MET A 189 -7.58 -6.31 -10.53
N ASP A 190 -6.52 -6.55 -11.31
CA ASP A 190 -5.14 -6.36 -10.88
C ASP A 190 -4.81 -4.87 -10.67
N HIS A 191 -3.82 -4.62 -9.81
CA HIS A 191 -3.30 -3.31 -9.48
C HIS A 191 -2.99 -2.43 -10.70
N MET A 192 -2.38 -3.01 -11.75
CA MET A 192 -2.03 -2.26 -12.96
C MET A 192 -3.21 -2.11 -13.91
N ASP A 193 -4.16 -3.04 -13.88
CA ASP A 193 -5.34 -2.99 -14.74
C ASP A 193 -6.27 -1.83 -14.41
N VAL A 194 -6.22 -1.28 -13.19
CA VAL A 194 -7.02 -0.10 -12.79
C VAL A 194 -6.86 1.10 -13.72
N LEU A 195 -5.73 1.21 -14.44
CA LEU A 195 -5.45 2.32 -15.36
C LEU A 195 -6.10 2.15 -16.75
N ARG A 196 -6.51 0.93 -17.10
CA ARG A 196 -7.01 0.57 -18.44
C ARG A 196 -8.33 -0.19 -18.44
N ASP A 197 -8.80 -0.60 -17.27
CA ASP A 197 -10.04 -1.36 -17.15
C ASP A 197 -11.23 -0.54 -17.67
N PRO A 198 -12.01 -1.05 -18.65
CA PRO A 198 -13.13 -0.32 -19.22
C PRO A 198 -14.16 0.14 -18.18
N ARG A 199 -14.35 -0.60 -17.08
CA ARG A 199 -15.28 -0.27 -16.00
C ARG A 199 -14.81 0.98 -15.24
N ILE A 200 -13.51 1.12 -15.02
CA ILE A 200 -12.91 2.33 -14.41
C ILE A 200 -13.03 3.52 -15.36
N LEU A 201 -12.66 3.33 -16.63
CA LEU A 201 -12.73 4.39 -17.64
C LEU A 201 -14.17 4.88 -17.81
N GLN A 202 -15.14 3.97 -17.79
CA GLN A 202 -16.56 4.29 -17.80
C GLN A 202 -16.96 5.12 -16.58
N TYR A 203 -16.61 4.67 -15.36
CA TYR A 203 -16.90 5.39 -14.13
C TYR A 203 -16.38 6.83 -14.16
N ILE A 204 -15.12 7.01 -14.54
CA ILE A 204 -14.47 8.33 -14.61
C ILE A 204 -15.14 9.20 -15.69
N THR A 205 -15.45 8.63 -16.85
CA THR A 205 -16.10 9.36 -17.95
C THR A 205 -17.51 9.81 -17.55
N GLU A 206 -18.28 8.96 -16.89
CA GLU A 206 -19.61 9.31 -16.38
C GLU A 206 -19.51 10.40 -15.30
N LEU A 207 -18.55 10.28 -14.40
CA LEU A 207 -18.31 11.30 -13.37
C LEU A 207 -18.03 12.68 -14.00
N PHE A 208 -17.22 12.74 -15.05
CA PHE A 208 -16.94 13.98 -15.76
C PHE A 208 -18.15 14.52 -16.54
N LYS A 209 -18.96 13.65 -17.15
CA LYS A 209 -20.15 14.09 -17.93
C LYS A 209 -21.27 14.66 -17.07
N TYR A 210 -21.45 14.15 -15.85
CA TYR A 210 -22.61 14.49 -15.01
C TYR A 210 -22.28 15.42 -13.83
N LYS A 211 -21.00 15.72 -13.56
CA LYS A 211 -20.58 16.53 -12.40
C LYS A 211 -19.61 17.68 -12.70
N LEU A 212 -19.16 17.85 -13.94
CA LEU A 212 -18.54 19.08 -14.46
C LEU A 212 -19.53 19.77 -15.41
#